data_AF-A0A0B7B4T4-F1
#
_entry.id   AF-A0A0B7B4T4-F1
#
_cell.length_a   1.000
_cell.length_b   1.000
_cell.length_c   1.000
_cell.angle_alpha   90.00
_cell.angle_beta   90.00
_cell.angle_gamma   90.00
#
_symmetry.space_group_name_H-M   'P 1'
#
loop_
_entity.id
_entity.type
_entity.pdbx_description
1 polymer ?
#
loop_
_entity_poly.entity_id
_entity_poly.type
_entity_poly.pdbx_seq_one_letter_code
_entity_poly.pdbx_strand_id
1 'polypeptide(L)'
;SVCCFISWYSKTVSSDIIPVLPERRSMESINKITTSTQMDKDDIPHSLLKREKSSRSEIKEAAVNWFRETQIDNVTVPNQNRFAEWFHGLISRSEAERLLKYRTVGCYLIRVSERLFGYTLSFKAETRCRHYMIDQLKNGKFIIIGEPKVHRSLHDMILYHRKVKISNWDHLLTLSCGQTS
;
A
#
# COMPACT_ATOMS: atom_id res chain seq x y z
N SER A 1 10.98 -13.02 -1.22
CA SER A 1 9.94 -12.09 -1.72
C SER A 1 10.11 -10.61 -1.35
N VAL A 2 11.03 -10.22 -0.45
CA VAL A 2 11.48 -8.80 -0.32
C VAL A 2 12.89 -8.63 -0.91
N CYS A 3 13.76 -9.64 -0.73
CA CYS A 3 15.09 -9.70 -1.33
C CYS A 3 15.10 -9.65 -2.88
N CYS A 4 14.08 -10.20 -3.55
CA CYS A 4 13.96 -10.07 -5.02
C CYS A 4 13.69 -8.63 -5.46
N PHE A 5 12.95 -7.83 -4.69
CA PHE A 5 12.65 -6.44 -5.06
C PHE A 5 13.88 -5.54 -4.86
N ILE A 6 14.61 -5.75 -3.75
CA ILE A 6 15.89 -5.06 -3.47
C ILE A 6 16.97 -5.49 -4.47
N SER A 7 17.10 -6.78 -4.77
CA SER A 7 18.07 -7.31 -5.74
C SER A 7 17.74 -6.95 -7.19
N TRP A 8 16.46 -6.81 -7.54
CA TRP A 8 16.03 -6.31 -8.85
C TRP A 8 16.32 -4.80 -8.97
N TYR A 9 16.10 -4.02 -7.92
CA TYR A 9 16.40 -2.58 -7.90
C TYR A 9 17.88 -2.28 -8.16
N SER A 10 18.81 -2.96 -7.49
CA SER A 10 20.26 -2.76 -7.70
C SER A 10 20.75 -3.10 -9.13
N LYS A 11 19.98 -3.84 -9.93
CA LYS A 11 20.35 -4.23 -11.30
C LYS A 11 19.78 -3.33 -12.39
N THR A 12 18.84 -2.44 -12.08
CA THR A 12 18.00 -1.78 -13.12
C THR A 12 18.13 -0.25 -13.16
N VAL A 13 18.97 0.35 -12.31
CA VAL A 13 19.25 1.79 -12.35
C VAL A 13 20.35 2.06 -13.39
N SER A 14 19.96 2.18 -14.66
CA SER A 14 20.72 2.93 -15.65
C SER A 14 19.77 3.92 -16.33
N SER A 15 19.96 5.19 -15.98
CA SER A 15 19.71 6.43 -16.75
C SER A 15 18.46 6.53 -17.65
N ASP A 16 17.64 7.53 -17.29
CA ASP A 16 16.88 8.43 -18.17
C ASP A 16 15.56 7.96 -18.81
N ILE A 17 14.47 7.91 -18.04
CA ILE A 17 13.11 8.31 -18.49
C ILE A 17 12.30 8.81 -17.28
N ILE A 18 11.84 10.06 -17.30
CA ILE A 18 10.79 10.58 -16.41
C ILE A 18 9.46 10.48 -17.17
N PRO A 19 8.49 9.65 -16.77
CA PRO A 19 7.18 9.68 -17.40
C PRO A 19 6.25 10.66 -16.67
N VAL A 20 5.51 11.40 -17.47
CA VAL A 20 4.50 12.37 -17.06
C VAL A 20 3.34 11.66 -16.37
N LEU A 21 3.00 12.09 -15.15
CA LEU A 21 1.88 11.60 -14.34
C LEU A 21 0.55 11.68 -15.13
N PRO A 22 -0.27 10.61 -15.21
CA PRO A 22 -1.61 10.73 -15.74
C PRO A 22 -2.49 11.56 -14.78
N GLU A 23 -3.14 12.58 -15.33
CA GLU A 23 -4.03 13.48 -14.60
C GLU A 23 -5.20 12.71 -13.98
N ARG A 24 -5.48 12.97 -12.70
CA ARG A 24 -6.52 12.29 -11.91
C ARG A 24 -7.87 12.37 -12.62
N ARG A 25 -8.31 11.29 -13.27
CA ARG A 25 -9.73 11.16 -13.66
C ARG A 25 -10.59 11.15 -12.40
N SER A 26 -11.61 12.00 -12.39
CA SER A 26 -12.67 12.09 -11.38
C SER A 26 -13.15 10.70 -10.95
N MET A 27 -13.30 10.50 -9.62
CA MET A 27 -13.79 9.28 -8.98
C MET A 27 -15.24 8.91 -9.35
N GLU A 28 -15.91 9.66 -10.22
CA GLU A 28 -17.30 9.39 -10.63
C GLU A 28 -17.42 8.24 -11.67
N SER A 29 -16.31 7.81 -12.28
CA SER A 29 -16.38 6.82 -13.37
C SER A 29 -16.38 5.36 -12.89
N ILE A 30 -15.94 5.07 -11.66
CA ILE A 30 -15.81 3.68 -11.16
C ILE A 30 -17.10 3.21 -10.47
N ASN A 31 -17.89 4.12 -9.89
CA ASN A 31 -19.15 3.77 -9.24
C ASN A 31 -20.25 3.35 -10.22
N LYS A 32 -20.11 3.62 -11.53
CA LYS A 32 -21.09 3.20 -12.55
C LYS A 32 -21.12 1.69 -12.82
N ILE A 33 -20.15 0.91 -12.32
CA ILE A 33 -20.15 -0.56 -12.49
C ILE A 33 -20.99 -1.26 -11.40
N THR A 34 -21.37 -0.55 -10.32
CA THR A 34 -22.16 -1.14 -9.23
C THR A 34 -23.63 -0.74 -9.33
N THR A 35 -24.31 -1.15 -10.40
CA THR A 35 -25.77 -1.15 -10.45
C THR A 35 -26.28 -2.51 -10.93
N SER A 36 -26.86 -3.23 -9.98
CA SER A 36 -27.71 -4.44 -10.03
C SER A 36 -27.88 -5.20 -11.36
N THR A 37 -27.67 -6.52 -11.32
CA THR A 37 -28.70 -7.51 -11.72
C THR A 37 -28.40 -8.83 -10.99
N GLN A 38 -29.38 -9.34 -10.24
CA GLN A 38 -29.38 -10.70 -9.72
C GLN A 38 -29.49 -11.67 -10.91
N MET A 39 -28.54 -12.59 -11.10
CA MET A 39 -28.69 -13.72 -12.01
C MET A 39 -28.05 -14.97 -11.39
N ASP A 40 -28.72 -16.10 -11.54
CA ASP A 40 -28.40 -17.41 -10.97
C ASP A 40 -27.04 -17.97 -11.40
N LYS A 41 -26.53 -18.93 -10.61
CA LYS A 41 -25.11 -19.30 -10.49
C LYS A 41 -24.52 -20.21 -11.57
N ASP A 42 -25.25 -20.64 -12.59
CA ASP A 42 -24.80 -21.80 -13.39
C ASP A 42 -24.36 -21.53 -14.84
N ASP A 43 -24.20 -20.27 -15.27
CA ASP A 43 -23.64 -19.95 -16.61
C ASP A 43 -22.68 -18.74 -16.59
N ILE A 44 -21.42 -18.93 -16.17
CA ILE A 44 -20.37 -17.91 -16.36
C ILE A 44 -19.39 -18.35 -17.46
N PRO A 45 -19.39 -17.70 -18.64
CA PRO A 45 -18.38 -17.94 -19.67
C PRO A 45 -16.96 -17.62 -19.15
N HIS A 46 -16.00 -18.52 -19.41
CA HIS A 46 -14.57 -18.40 -19.06
C HIS A 46 -13.89 -17.08 -19.54
N SER A 47 -14.54 -16.28 -20.37
CA SER A 47 -14.05 -14.99 -20.88
C SER A 47 -14.10 -13.84 -19.87
N LEU A 48 -14.98 -13.88 -18.87
CA LEU A 48 -15.11 -12.79 -17.86
C LEU A 48 -13.98 -12.82 -16.81
N LEU A 49 -13.49 -14.01 -16.45
CA LEU A 49 -12.34 -14.19 -15.54
C LEU A 49 -11.02 -13.67 -16.13
N LYS A 50 -10.90 -13.60 -17.47
CA LYS A 50 -9.70 -13.11 -18.16
C LYS A 50 -9.62 -11.58 -18.12
N ARG A 51 -10.77 -10.90 -18.14
CA ARG A 51 -10.86 -9.43 -18.18
C ARG A 51 -10.56 -8.77 -16.82
N GLU A 52 -10.95 -9.40 -15.70
CA GLU A 52 -10.57 -8.93 -14.36
C GLU A 52 -9.08 -9.17 -14.02
N LYS A 53 -8.48 -10.22 -14.59
CA LYS A 53 -7.06 -10.52 -14.38
C LYS A 53 -6.17 -9.52 -15.12
N SER A 54 -6.51 -9.16 -16.35
CA SER A 54 -5.79 -8.14 -17.15
C SER A 54 -5.77 -6.79 -16.45
N SER A 55 -6.93 -6.31 -15.97
CA SER A 55 -7.02 -5.02 -15.29
C SER A 55 -6.29 -5.00 -13.94
N ARG A 56 -6.30 -6.11 -13.19
CA ARG A 56 -5.55 -6.19 -11.92
C ARG A 56 -4.03 -6.23 -12.15
N SER A 57 -3.56 -6.91 -13.20
CA SER A 57 -2.14 -6.87 -13.57
C SER A 57 -1.71 -5.48 -14.02
N GLU A 58 -2.54 -4.79 -14.82
CA GLU A 58 -2.27 -3.42 -15.27
C GLU A 58 -2.24 -2.42 -14.10
N ILE A 59 -3.20 -2.51 -13.17
CA ILE A 59 -3.23 -1.67 -11.96
C ILE A 59 -2.01 -1.95 -11.08
N LYS A 60 -1.63 -3.21 -10.94
CA LYS A 60 -0.44 -3.59 -10.17
C LYS A 60 0.82 -3.01 -10.81
N GLU A 61 0.97 -3.15 -12.12
CA GLU A 61 2.12 -2.60 -12.86
C GLU A 61 2.19 -1.08 -12.79
N ALA A 62 1.06 -0.40 -12.93
CA ALA A 62 0.99 1.05 -12.77
C ALA A 62 1.40 1.48 -11.35
N ALA A 63 0.92 0.79 -10.31
CA ALA A 63 1.31 1.05 -8.93
C ALA A 63 2.81 0.80 -8.69
N VAL A 64 3.38 -0.21 -9.35
CA VAL A 64 4.82 -0.49 -9.31
C VAL A 64 5.61 0.69 -9.90
N ASN A 65 5.23 1.13 -11.10
CA ASN A 65 5.95 2.19 -11.81
C ASN A 65 5.85 3.52 -11.07
N TRP A 66 4.65 3.88 -10.59
CA TRP A 66 4.45 5.05 -9.72
C TRP A 66 5.37 5.05 -8.50
N PHE A 67 5.48 3.90 -7.81
CA PHE A 67 6.33 3.78 -6.64
C PHE A 67 7.82 3.96 -7.00
N ARG A 68 8.27 3.32 -8.08
CA ARG A 68 9.67 3.39 -8.53
C ARG A 68 10.10 4.80 -8.91
N GLU A 69 9.23 5.55 -9.56
CA GLU A 69 9.59 6.84 -10.15
C GLU A 69 9.49 7.99 -9.15
N THR A 70 8.58 7.91 -8.18
CA THR A 70 8.20 9.10 -7.40
C THR A 70 8.33 8.96 -5.90
N GLN A 71 8.53 7.75 -5.38
CA GLN A 71 8.28 7.48 -3.96
C GLN A 71 9.45 6.92 -3.17
N ILE A 72 10.57 6.60 -3.80
CA ILE A 72 11.70 5.93 -3.15
C ILE A 72 12.17 6.74 -1.93
N ASP A 73 12.33 8.05 -2.09
CA ASP A 73 12.81 8.94 -1.02
C ASP A 73 11.88 8.97 0.20
N ASN A 74 10.58 8.74 0.02
CA ASN A 74 9.59 8.75 1.10
C ASN A 74 9.66 7.51 2.01
N VAL A 75 10.35 6.47 1.59
CA VAL A 75 10.44 5.18 2.31
C VAL A 75 11.87 4.74 2.56
N THR A 76 12.87 5.47 2.08
CA THR A 76 14.28 5.25 2.42
C THR A 76 14.68 5.99 3.69
N VAL A 77 15.61 5.40 4.44
CA VAL A 77 16.23 6.07 5.57
C VAL A 77 17.29 7.04 5.05
N PRO A 78 17.25 8.33 5.43
CA PRO A 78 18.24 9.32 5.00
C PRO A 78 19.66 8.83 5.28
N ASN A 79 20.55 9.01 4.31
CA ASN A 79 21.98 8.69 4.40
C ASN A 79 22.33 7.20 4.60
N GLN A 80 21.37 6.28 4.47
CA GLN A 80 21.62 4.85 4.73
C GLN A 80 21.33 3.95 3.53
N ASN A 81 20.97 4.52 2.38
CA ASN A 81 20.64 3.84 1.11
C ASN A 81 19.84 2.54 1.30
N ARG A 82 18.94 2.52 2.29
CA ARG A 82 18.14 1.37 2.69
C ARG A 82 16.71 1.81 2.95
N PHE A 83 15.78 0.91 2.70
CA PHE A 83 14.38 1.12 3.05
C PHE A 83 14.19 1.11 4.57
N ALA A 84 13.19 1.85 5.04
CA ALA A 84 12.80 1.83 6.42
C ALA A 84 12.30 0.44 6.83
N GLU A 85 12.61 0.00 8.05
CA GLU A 85 12.29 -1.36 8.51
C GLU A 85 10.81 -1.71 8.48
N TRP A 86 9.95 -0.69 8.65
CA TRP A 86 8.50 -0.83 8.58
C TRP A 86 7.96 -0.92 7.15
N PHE A 87 8.78 -0.68 6.12
CA PHE A 87 8.35 -0.70 4.72
C PHE A 87 8.60 -2.05 4.08
N HIS A 88 7.58 -2.66 3.49
CA HIS A 88 7.63 -4.02 2.92
C HIS A 88 7.49 -4.06 1.40
N GLY A 89 7.42 -2.91 0.73
CA GLY A 89 7.24 -2.86 -0.72
C GLY A 89 5.91 -3.45 -1.16
N LEU A 90 5.93 -4.23 -2.24
CA LEU A 90 4.76 -4.77 -2.90
C LEU A 90 4.42 -6.18 -2.37
N ILE A 91 3.98 -6.24 -1.12
CA ILE A 91 3.40 -7.46 -0.55
C ILE A 91 1.87 -7.42 -0.62
N SER A 92 1.26 -8.59 -0.74
CA SER A 92 -0.19 -8.70 -0.74
C SER A 92 -0.77 -8.48 0.65
N ARG A 93 -2.09 -8.26 0.71
CA ARG A 93 -2.81 -8.22 1.99
C ARG A 93 -2.58 -9.50 2.80
N SER A 94 -2.74 -10.66 2.19
CA SER A 94 -2.58 -11.96 2.86
C SER A 94 -1.16 -12.18 3.38
N GLU A 95 -0.16 -11.71 2.64
CA GLU A 95 1.24 -11.79 3.08
C GLU A 95 1.50 -10.88 4.29
N ALA A 96 0.95 -9.67 4.30
CA ALA A 96 1.00 -8.79 5.46
C ALA A 96 0.32 -9.41 6.70
N GLU A 97 -0.86 -10.02 6.51
CA GLU A 97 -1.57 -10.74 7.58
C GLU A 97 -0.72 -11.90 8.13
N ARG A 98 -0.05 -12.67 7.25
CA ARG A 98 0.86 -13.76 7.63
C ARG A 98 2.03 -13.27 8.47
N LEU A 99 2.67 -12.17 8.06
CA LEU A 99 3.81 -11.57 8.77
C LEU A 99 3.42 -11.04 10.16
N LEU A 100 2.20 -10.53 10.30
CA LEU A 100 1.69 -9.95 11.55
C LEU A 100 0.99 -10.97 12.46
N LYS A 101 0.65 -12.16 11.96
CA LYS A 101 -0.18 -13.17 12.66
C LYS A 101 0.33 -13.50 14.07
N TYR A 102 1.64 -13.68 14.22
CA TYR A 102 2.28 -14.06 15.49
C TYR A 102 3.07 -12.93 16.13
N ARG A 103 2.79 -11.68 15.73
CA ARG A 103 3.40 -10.48 16.34
C ARG A 103 2.54 -9.97 17.48
N THR A 104 3.14 -9.14 18.33
CA THR A 104 2.45 -8.49 19.44
C THR A 104 1.44 -7.47 18.93
N VAL A 105 0.38 -7.24 19.73
CA VAL A 105 -0.58 -6.17 19.44
C VAL A 105 0.16 -4.83 19.36
N GLY A 106 -0.22 -4.01 18.38
CA GLY A 106 0.48 -2.75 18.09
C GLY A 106 1.52 -2.87 16.97
N CYS A 107 1.94 -4.08 16.60
CA CYS A 107 2.93 -4.29 15.55
C CYS A 107 2.36 -3.93 14.16
N TYR A 108 3.19 -3.33 13.31
CA TYR A 108 2.71 -2.76 12.04
C TYR A 108 3.74 -2.85 10.91
N LEU A 109 3.25 -2.72 9.67
CA LEU A 109 4.05 -2.52 8.47
C LEU A 109 3.31 -1.66 7.45
N ILE A 110 4.04 -1.02 6.55
CA ILE A 110 3.50 -0.30 5.40
C ILE A 110 3.89 -1.04 4.13
N ARG A 111 2.91 -1.22 3.24
CA ARG A 111 3.07 -1.82 1.93
C ARG A 111 2.49 -0.91 0.85
N VAL A 112 2.95 -1.07 -0.39
CA VAL A 112 2.31 -0.44 -1.55
C VAL A 112 0.95 -1.08 -1.76
N SER A 113 -0.07 -0.28 -2.06
CA SER A 113 -1.42 -0.79 -2.32
C SER A 113 -1.48 -1.46 -3.70
N GLU A 114 -2.08 -2.66 -3.77
CA GLU A 114 -2.27 -3.39 -5.02
C GLU A 114 -3.50 -2.94 -5.82
N ARG A 115 -4.32 -2.03 -5.25
CA ARG A 115 -5.61 -1.63 -5.84
C ARG A 115 -5.69 -0.16 -6.23
N LEU A 116 -4.91 0.69 -5.58
CA LEU A 116 -4.93 2.14 -5.75
C LEU A 116 -3.51 2.67 -5.58
N PHE A 117 -3.19 3.77 -6.26
CA PHE A 117 -1.94 4.50 -6.01
C PHE A 117 -1.91 4.96 -4.56
N GLY A 118 -0.81 4.69 -3.86
CA GLY A 118 -0.68 4.96 -2.43
C GLY A 118 -0.19 3.75 -1.65
N TYR A 119 -0.37 3.84 -0.33
CA TYR A 119 0.12 2.86 0.62
C TYR A 119 -1.01 2.22 1.41
N THR A 120 -0.67 1.15 2.12
CA THR A 120 -1.54 0.57 3.13
C THR A 120 -0.74 0.26 4.38
N LEU A 121 -1.15 0.83 5.51
CA LEU A 121 -0.67 0.46 6.83
C LEU A 121 -1.43 -0.78 7.28
N SER A 122 -0.71 -1.88 7.46
CA SER A 122 -1.24 -3.13 8.01
C SER A 122 -0.80 -3.24 9.47
N PHE A 123 -1.74 -3.55 10.36
CA PHE A 123 -1.57 -3.41 11.80
C PHE A 123 -2.17 -4.61 12.53
N LYS A 124 -1.43 -5.17 13.48
CA LYS A 124 -1.90 -6.23 14.38
C LYS A 124 -2.73 -5.63 15.51
N ALA A 125 -4.05 -5.69 15.37
CA ALA A 125 -4.96 -5.47 16.48
C ALA A 125 -5.16 -6.77 17.28
N GLU A 126 -5.87 -6.68 18.40
CA GLU A 126 -6.12 -7.79 19.31
C GLU A 126 -6.77 -8.99 18.58
N THR A 127 -7.92 -8.78 17.95
CA THR A 127 -8.70 -9.85 17.32
C THR A 127 -8.29 -10.15 15.87
N ARG A 128 -7.89 -9.14 15.10
CA ARG A 128 -7.61 -9.28 13.67
C ARG A 128 -6.53 -8.33 13.19
N CYS A 129 -5.99 -8.61 12.01
CA CYS A 129 -5.18 -7.63 11.28
C CYS A 129 -6.11 -6.55 10.70
N ARG A 130 -5.72 -5.29 10.83
CA ARG A 130 -6.42 -4.13 10.25
C ARG A 130 -5.57 -3.50 9.17
N HIS A 131 -6.22 -2.88 8.19
CA HIS A 131 -5.57 -2.30 7.03
C HIS A 131 -6.13 -0.91 6.78
N TYR A 132 -5.27 0.10 6.86
CA TYR A 132 -5.61 1.50 6.64
C TYR A 132 -4.99 1.97 5.33
N MET A 133 -5.83 2.46 4.44
CA MET A 133 -5.35 3.02 3.18
C MET A 133 -4.74 4.40 3.45
N ILE A 134 -3.58 4.63 2.85
CA ILE A 134 -2.86 5.90 2.93
C ILE A 134 -2.81 6.48 1.53
N ASP A 135 -3.38 7.67 1.37
CA ASP A 135 -3.32 8.44 0.13
C ASP A 135 -2.22 9.50 0.20
N GLN A 136 -1.65 9.83 -0.95
CA GLN A 136 -0.75 10.96 -1.11
C GLN A 136 -1.51 12.12 -1.79
N LEU A 137 -1.57 13.23 -1.08
CA LEU A 137 -2.17 14.46 -1.57
C LEU A 137 -1.28 15.10 -2.65
N LYS A 138 -1.88 15.96 -3.49
CA LYS A 138 -1.16 16.67 -4.57
C LYS A 138 0.03 17.50 -4.08
N ASN A 139 0.02 17.91 -2.81
CA ASN A 139 1.11 18.65 -2.16
C ASN A 139 2.19 17.75 -1.52
N GLY A 140 2.20 16.45 -1.84
CA GLY A 140 3.17 15.48 -1.36
C GLY A 140 2.91 14.94 0.06
N LYS A 141 1.92 15.48 0.78
CA LYS A 141 1.56 15.05 2.15
C LYS A 141 0.74 13.75 2.14
N PHE A 142 0.71 13.08 3.28
CA PHE A 142 0.04 11.79 3.46
C PHE A 142 -1.15 11.88 4.42
N ILE A 143 -2.20 11.11 4.14
CA ILE A 143 -3.41 11.03 4.97
C ILE A 143 -3.89 9.58 5.03
N ILE A 144 -4.32 9.13 6.21
CA ILE A 144 -5.08 7.88 6.33
C ILE A 144 -6.51 8.16 5.90
N ILE A 145 -7.03 7.41 4.93
CA ILE A 145 -8.41 7.61 4.44
C ILE A 145 -9.40 7.39 5.60
N GLY A 146 -10.22 8.41 5.86
CA GLY A 146 -11.18 8.42 6.96
C GLY A 146 -10.71 9.17 8.21
N GLU A 147 -9.42 9.49 8.30
CA GLU A 147 -8.86 10.26 9.42
C GLU A 147 -8.71 11.75 9.06
N PRO A 148 -8.90 12.67 10.02
CA PRO A 148 -8.81 14.11 9.76
C PRO A 148 -7.35 14.63 9.68
N LYS A 149 -6.38 13.84 10.15
CA LYS A 149 -4.99 14.29 10.30
C LYS A 149 -4.18 14.07 9.02
N VAL A 150 -3.55 15.15 8.56
CA VAL A 150 -2.56 15.12 7.45
C VAL A 150 -1.14 15.15 8.00
N HIS A 151 -0.25 14.36 7.40
CA HIS A 151 1.14 14.17 7.78
C HIS A 151 2.09 14.60 6.67
N ARG A 152 3.27 15.12 7.03
CA ARG A 152 4.26 15.59 6.04
C ARG A 152 5.01 14.44 5.38
N SER A 153 5.22 13.35 6.10
CA SER A 153 5.87 12.12 5.63
C SER A 153 5.19 10.88 6.23
N LEU A 154 5.44 9.71 5.64
CA LEU A 154 5.04 8.43 6.23
C LEU A 154 5.69 8.20 7.60
N HIS A 155 6.93 8.69 7.77
CA HIS A 155 7.63 8.62 9.06
C HIS A 155 6.89 9.43 10.13
N ASP A 156 6.48 10.66 9.83
CA ASP A 156 5.72 11.51 10.76
C ASP A 156 4.34 10.92 11.10
N MET A 157 3.71 10.27 10.13
CA MET A 157 2.45 9.53 10.35
C MET A 157 2.64 8.41 11.36
N ILE A 158 3.69 7.61 11.20
CA ILE A 158 4.04 6.55 12.14
C ILE A 158 4.33 7.13 13.54
N LEU A 159 5.17 8.16 13.63
CA LEU A 159 5.53 8.78 14.91
C LEU A 159 4.32 9.34 15.64
N TYR A 160 3.38 9.94 14.92
CA TYR A 160 2.12 10.42 15.47
C TYR A 160 1.29 9.27 16.03
N HIS A 161 1.11 8.19 15.27
CA HIS A 161 0.27 7.07 15.68
C HIS A 161 0.91 6.13 16.71
N ARG A 162 2.19 6.35 17.06
CA ARG A 162 2.80 5.80 18.28
C ARG A 162 2.27 6.47 19.56
N LYS A 163 1.67 7.65 19.46
CA LYS A 163 1.13 8.44 20.58
C LYS A 163 -0.39 8.59 20.53
N VAL A 164 -0.98 8.51 19.33
CA VAL A 164 -2.41 8.67 19.10
C VAL A 164 -2.98 7.45 18.35
N LYS A 165 -4.04 6.84 18.89
CA LYS A 165 -4.69 5.69 18.23
C LYS A 165 -5.26 6.11 16.87
N ILE A 166 -5.27 5.18 15.91
CA ILE A 166 -5.87 5.44 14.59
C ILE A 166 -7.39 5.44 14.72
N SER A 167 -7.99 4.40 15.30
CA SER A 167 -9.41 4.38 15.66
C SER A 167 -9.63 4.05 17.14
N ASN A 168 -10.84 4.27 17.63
CA ASN A 168 -11.21 4.04 19.04
C ASN A 168 -10.98 2.59 19.51
N TRP A 169 -11.03 1.63 18.59
CA TRP A 169 -10.89 0.20 18.86
C TRP A 169 -9.46 -0.32 18.65
N ASP A 170 -8.52 0.57 18.37
CA ASP A 170 -7.14 0.22 18.09
C ASP A 170 -6.23 0.46 19.29
N HIS A 171 -5.01 -0.05 19.14
CA HIS A 171 -3.88 0.29 20.00
C HIS A 171 -2.97 1.26 19.27
N LEU A 172 -2.03 1.83 20.03
CA LEU A 172 -0.95 2.63 19.46
C LEU A 172 -0.06 1.75 18.57
N LEU A 173 0.58 2.36 17.58
CA LEU A 173 1.67 1.71 16.87
C LEU A 173 2.82 1.49 17.87
N THR A 174 3.35 0.28 17.94
CA THR A 174 4.43 -0.06 18.88
C THR A 174 5.70 -0.37 18.12
N LEU A 175 5.75 -1.54 17.50
CA LEU A 175 6.93 -2.09 16.84
C LEU A 175 6.73 -2.20 15.34
N SER A 176 7.73 -1.80 14.57
CA SER A 176 7.81 -2.14 13.16
C SER A 176 8.00 -3.64 13.01
N CYS A 177 7.17 -4.27 12.17
CA CYS A 177 7.47 -5.59 11.66
C CYS A 177 8.65 -5.43 10.70
N GLY A 178 9.84 -5.88 11.09
CA GLY A 178 11.02 -5.79 10.24
C GLY A 178 10.88 -6.63 8.95
N GLN A 179 11.69 -6.30 7.96
CA GLN A 179 11.91 -7.15 6.78
C GLN A 179 12.74 -8.36 7.23
N THR A 180 12.16 -9.57 7.20
CA THR A 180 12.95 -10.79 7.42
C THR A 180 13.99 -10.90 6.31
N SER A 181 15.27 -10.91 6.69
CA SER A 181 16.42 -11.11 5.80
C SER A 181 16.38 -12.47 5.11
#